data_AF-A0A496WM15-F1
#
_entry.id   AF-A0A496WM15-F1
#
_cell.length_a   1.000
_cell.length_b   1.000
_cell.length_c   1.000
_cell.angle_alpha   90.00
_cell.angle_beta   90.00
_cell.angle_gamma   90.00
#
_symmetry.space_group_name_H-M   'P 1'
#
loop_
_entity.id
_entity.type
_entity.pdbx_description
1 polymer ?
#
loop_
_entity_poly.entity_id
_entity_poly.type
_entity_poly.pdbx_seq_one_letter_code
_entity_poly.pdbx_strand_id
1 'polypeptide(L)'
;MAKIKKINVFDVLKHNPEQFDFDMITLMNERKMPGGDYIVQDAGMNFEICQQGEIYMICQGSGAGYGDVLDRDPALIMKDIEEELLSPELAKEIYFVQFNNRNLVPDLDTTDKLRAEERKNRIARGIPYDKFVEQWIRAEPAAELPYMGSWGNDHSTLVVSPPGVERYIIEAGSSGVMFSNPKDRRIAELEKQLSILKEKQA
;
A
#
# COMPACT_ATOMS: atom_id res chain seq x y z
N MET A 1 -3.60 -7.49 -4.07
CA MET A 1 -4.23 -8.82 -3.92
C MET A 1 -3.27 -9.74 -3.18
N ALA A 2 -3.77 -10.71 -2.42
CA ALA A 2 -2.95 -11.70 -1.73
C ALA A 2 -3.38 -13.13 -2.09
N LYS A 3 -2.45 -14.07 -2.11
CA LYS A 3 -2.74 -15.49 -2.35
C LYS A 3 -1.83 -16.40 -1.54
N ILE A 4 -2.34 -17.60 -1.25
CA ILE A 4 -1.61 -18.67 -0.57
C ILE A 4 -1.68 -19.89 -1.48
N LYS A 5 -0.54 -20.21 -2.10
CA LYS A 5 -0.40 -21.33 -3.05
C LYS A 5 0.26 -22.53 -2.39
N LYS A 6 0.26 -23.68 -3.09
CA LYS A 6 0.85 -24.95 -2.60
C LYS A 6 0.24 -25.46 -1.28
N ILE A 7 -1.02 -25.14 -1.05
CA ILE A 7 -1.81 -25.64 0.06
C ILE A 7 -3.10 -26.25 -0.47
N ASN A 8 -3.77 -27.02 0.38
CA ASN A 8 -5.16 -27.36 0.19
C ASN A 8 -5.96 -26.97 1.43
N VAL A 9 -6.62 -25.81 1.39
CA VAL A 9 -7.38 -25.28 2.52
C VAL A 9 -8.48 -26.22 2.99
N PHE A 10 -9.02 -27.09 2.12
CA PHE A 10 -10.03 -28.07 2.52
C PHE A 10 -9.45 -29.12 3.48
N ASP A 11 -8.19 -29.54 3.26
CA ASP A 11 -7.50 -30.46 4.16
C ASP A 11 -7.17 -29.76 5.49
N VAL A 12 -6.74 -28.50 5.42
CA VAL A 12 -6.49 -27.65 6.60
C VAL A 12 -7.76 -27.54 7.44
N LEU A 13 -8.89 -27.16 6.86
CA LEU A 13 -10.16 -27.03 7.59
C LEU A 13 -10.66 -28.36 8.17
N LYS A 14 -10.32 -29.49 7.55
CA LYS A 14 -10.74 -30.82 8.00
C LYS A 14 -9.87 -31.37 9.14
N HIS A 15 -8.57 -31.11 9.09
CA HIS A 15 -7.59 -31.77 9.96
C HIS A 15 -6.92 -30.83 10.96
N ASN A 16 -6.77 -29.56 10.61
CA ASN A 16 -6.07 -28.53 11.37
C ASN A 16 -6.75 -27.15 11.23
N PRO A 17 -8.04 -27.02 11.58
CA PRO A 17 -8.80 -25.79 11.37
C PRO A 17 -8.21 -24.59 12.12
N GLU A 18 -7.44 -24.81 13.19
CA GLU A 18 -6.72 -23.78 13.95
C GLU A 18 -5.64 -23.04 13.14
N GLN A 19 -5.25 -23.58 11.98
CA GLN A 19 -4.28 -22.95 11.08
C GLN A 19 -4.93 -21.96 10.10
N PHE A 20 -6.26 -21.86 10.08
CA PHE A 20 -6.99 -20.98 9.18
C PHE A 20 -7.75 -19.89 9.95
N ASP A 21 -7.55 -18.64 9.54
CA ASP A 21 -8.24 -17.47 10.07
C ASP A 21 -9.08 -16.82 8.95
N PHE A 22 -10.25 -16.29 9.29
CA PHE A 22 -11.12 -15.55 8.33
C PHE A 22 -10.70 -14.08 8.17
N ASP A 23 -9.39 -13.82 8.21
CA ASP A 23 -8.83 -12.48 8.04
C ASP A 23 -7.58 -12.53 7.17
N MET A 24 -7.56 -11.68 6.13
CA MET A 24 -6.47 -11.63 5.17
C MET A 24 -5.16 -11.20 5.83
N ILE A 25 -5.19 -10.27 6.78
CA ILE A 25 -3.99 -9.71 7.41
C ILE A 25 -3.34 -10.78 8.29
N THR A 26 -4.13 -11.43 9.16
CA THR A 26 -3.69 -12.53 10.03
C THR A 26 -3.15 -13.70 9.21
N LEU A 27 -3.87 -14.16 8.18
CA LEU A 27 -3.41 -15.23 7.31
C LEU A 27 -2.04 -14.94 6.70
N MET A 28 -1.84 -13.73 6.16
CA MET A 28 -0.61 -13.36 5.46
C MET A 28 0.59 -13.07 6.38
N ASN A 29 0.32 -12.61 7.61
CA ASN A 29 1.36 -12.29 8.60
C ASN A 29 1.77 -13.50 9.43
N GLU A 30 0.81 -14.25 9.96
CA GLU A 30 1.08 -15.36 10.89
C GLU A 30 1.46 -16.65 10.17
N ARG A 31 1.01 -16.83 8.92
CA ARG A 31 1.45 -17.90 8.01
C ARG A 31 1.38 -19.31 8.61
N LYS A 32 0.27 -19.61 9.30
CA LYS A 32 0.07 -20.86 10.05
C LYS A 32 -0.03 -22.12 9.18
N MET A 33 -0.16 -22.02 7.86
CA MET A 33 -0.26 -23.18 6.95
C MET A 33 1.14 -23.53 6.39
N PRO A 34 1.82 -24.56 6.93
CA PRO A 34 3.19 -24.88 6.55
C PRO A 34 3.29 -25.33 5.09
N GLY A 35 4.37 -24.95 4.43
CA GLY A 35 4.61 -25.27 3.01
C GLY A 35 3.86 -24.39 2.02
N GLY A 36 3.00 -23.49 2.49
CA GLY A 36 2.31 -22.53 1.64
C GLY A 36 3.22 -21.41 1.11
N ASP A 37 3.03 -21.06 -0.15
CA ASP A 37 3.66 -19.88 -0.77
C ASP A 37 2.74 -18.66 -0.56
N TYR A 38 3.13 -17.77 0.35
CA TYR A 38 2.41 -16.54 0.67
C TYR A 38 2.85 -15.40 -0.22
N ILE A 39 1.98 -14.96 -1.13
CA ILE A 39 2.30 -14.02 -2.20
C ILE A 39 1.40 -12.80 -2.11
N VAL A 40 2.01 -11.61 -2.10
CA VAL A 40 1.32 -10.33 -2.31
C VAL A 40 1.68 -9.84 -3.71
N GLN A 41 0.67 -9.47 -4.48
CA GLN A 41 0.84 -8.94 -5.83
C GLN A 41 -0.11 -7.76 -6.08
N ASP A 42 0.16 -7.01 -7.14
CA ASP A 42 -0.74 -5.97 -7.65
C ASP A 42 -2.16 -6.51 -7.88
N ALA A 43 -3.16 -5.62 -7.85
CA ALA A 43 -4.56 -6.00 -8.07
C ALA A 43 -4.83 -6.52 -9.49
N GLY A 44 -4.01 -6.13 -10.49
CA GLY A 44 -4.01 -6.70 -11.82
C GLY A 44 -3.51 -8.15 -11.81
N MET A 45 -4.42 -9.11 -11.60
CA MET A 45 -4.07 -10.52 -11.63
C MET A 45 -3.83 -10.98 -13.08
N ASN A 46 -2.62 -11.46 -13.35
CA ASN A 46 -2.32 -12.16 -14.60
C ASN A 46 -3.03 -13.52 -14.63
N PHE A 47 -3.29 -14.04 -15.82
CA PHE A 47 -3.76 -15.42 -15.97
C PHE A 47 -2.81 -16.40 -15.28
N GLU A 48 -3.34 -17.26 -14.43
CA GLU A 48 -2.62 -18.38 -13.84
C GLU A 48 -3.54 -19.58 -13.65
N ILE A 49 -2.94 -20.77 -13.62
CA ILE A 49 -3.65 -22.01 -13.29
C ILE A 49 -3.75 -22.10 -11.76
N CYS A 50 -4.97 -22.18 -11.25
CA CYS A 50 -5.25 -22.38 -9.84
C CYS A 50 -5.38 -23.87 -9.52
N GLN A 51 -4.80 -24.30 -8.40
CA GLN A 51 -4.97 -25.65 -7.88
C GLN A 51 -6.10 -25.69 -6.83
N GLN A 52 -6.66 -26.88 -6.62
CA GLN A 52 -7.71 -27.07 -5.61
C GLN A 52 -7.20 -26.66 -4.23
N GLY A 53 -7.99 -25.82 -3.55
CA GLY A 53 -7.74 -25.42 -2.17
C GLY A 53 -6.68 -24.33 -2.00
N GLU A 54 -6.17 -23.74 -3.09
CA GLU A 54 -5.41 -22.48 -3.02
C GLU A 54 -6.32 -21.32 -2.63
N ILE A 55 -5.78 -20.39 -1.85
CA ILE A 55 -6.54 -19.24 -1.34
C ILE A 55 -6.19 -18.00 -2.15
N TYR A 56 -7.23 -17.30 -2.61
CA TYR A 56 -7.12 -16.01 -3.29
C TYR A 56 -7.94 -14.98 -2.53
N MET A 57 -7.30 -13.88 -2.13
CA MET A 57 -7.89 -12.85 -1.29
C MET A 57 -7.78 -11.49 -1.96
N ILE A 58 -8.92 -10.81 -2.02
CA ILE A 58 -9.04 -9.47 -2.57
C ILE A 58 -9.54 -8.55 -1.47
N CYS A 59 -8.78 -7.48 -1.22
CA CYS A 59 -9.28 -6.33 -0.49
C CYS A 59 -9.90 -5.37 -1.50
N GLN A 60 -11.22 -5.17 -1.40
CA GLN A 60 -11.92 -4.20 -2.22
C GLN A 60 -11.67 -2.80 -1.67
N GLY A 61 -11.44 -1.84 -2.56
CA GLY A 61 -11.34 -0.43 -2.16
C GLY A 61 -12.64 0.05 -1.52
N SER A 62 -12.53 1.06 -0.66
CA SER A 62 -13.68 1.76 -0.07
C SER A 62 -13.80 3.18 -0.64
N GLY A 63 -14.83 3.91 -0.23
CA GLY A 63 -15.03 5.31 -0.58
C GLY A 63 -14.03 6.24 0.11
N ALA A 64 -13.87 7.44 -0.45
CA ALA A 64 -13.10 8.51 0.19
C ALA A 64 -13.91 9.19 1.29
N GLY A 65 -13.23 9.75 2.29
CA GLY A 65 -13.84 10.57 3.34
C GLY A 65 -14.14 12.00 2.90
N TYR A 66 -14.93 12.71 3.71
CA TYR A 66 -15.27 14.13 3.52
C TYR A 66 -15.07 14.92 4.81
N GLY A 67 -14.42 16.09 4.70
CA GLY A 67 -14.20 17.00 5.83
C GLY A 67 -12.95 16.69 6.65
N ASP A 68 -12.70 17.52 7.66
CA ASP A 68 -11.62 17.31 8.63
C ASP A 68 -12.04 16.24 9.66
N VAL A 69 -11.17 15.26 9.89
CA VAL A 69 -11.36 14.19 10.87
C VAL A 69 -11.59 14.73 12.29
N LEU A 70 -11.02 15.90 12.64
CA LEU A 70 -11.21 16.51 13.96
C LEU A 70 -12.62 17.11 14.16
N ASP A 71 -13.40 17.23 13.09
CA ASP A 71 -14.77 17.79 13.14
C ASP A 71 -15.84 16.69 13.23
N ARG A 72 -15.45 15.40 13.11
CA ARG A 72 -16.39 14.27 13.26
C ARG A 72 -16.87 14.17 14.71
N ASP A 73 -18.18 13.96 14.89
CA ASP A 73 -18.81 13.74 16.19
C ASP A 73 -18.19 12.51 16.90
N PRO A 74 -17.64 12.65 18.12
CA PRO A 74 -17.14 11.54 18.94
C PRO A 74 -18.14 10.38 19.09
N ALA A 75 -19.44 10.65 19.22
CA ALA A 75 -20.44 9.59 19.37
C ALA A 75 -20.58 8.73 18.11
N LEU A 76 -20.46 9.34 16.93
CA LEU A 76 -20.46 8.60 15.66
C LEU A 76 -19.19 7.77 15.49
N ILE A 77 -18.06 8.24 16.00
CA ILE A 77 -16.82 7.46 16.01
C ILE A 77 -16.98 6.22 16.91
N MET A 78 -17.67 6.35 18.06
CA MET A 78 -17.93 5.18 18.92
C MET A 78 -18.82 4.16 18.23
N LYS A 79 -19.81 4.63 17.46
CA LYS A 79 -20.63 3.76 16.62
C LYS A 79 -19.80 3.05 15.56
N ASP A 80 -18.85 3.74 14.91
CA ASP A 80 -17.95 3.10 13.93
C ASP A 80 -17.11 1.98 14.56
N ILE A 81 -16.70 2.14 15.82
CA ILE A 81 -15.97 1.10 16.58
C ILE A 81 -16.88 -0.06 16.95
N GLU A 82 -18.10 0.24 17.43
CA GLU A 82 -19.10 -0.78 17.80
C GLU A 82 -19.52 -1.63 16.59
N GLU A 83 -19.60 -1.03 15.41
CA GLU A 83 -19.93 -1.70 14.14
C GLU A 83 -18.69 -2.35 13.46
N GLU A 84 -17.54 -2.39 14.14
CA GLU A 84 -16.28 -2.97 13.64
C GLU A 84 -15.78 -2.34 12.32
N LEU A 85 -16.17 -1.08 12.05
CA LEU A 85 -15.75 -0.32 10.87
C LEU A 85 -14.43 0.43 11.11
N LEU A 86 -14.08 0.66 12.37
CA LEU A 86 -12.91 1.42 12.80
C LEU A 86 -12.28 0.77 14.03
N SER A 87 -10.95 0.59 14.02
CA SER A 87 -10.27 0.09 15.20
C SER A 87 -10.15 1.17 16.30
N PRO A 88 -10.16 0.79 17.59
CA PRO A 88 -9.96 1.71 18.71
C PRO A 88 -8.66 2.54 18.61
N GLU A 89 -7.61 1.95 18.04
CA GLU A 89 -6.31 2.57 17.85
C GLU A 89 -6.39 3.69 16.80
N LEU A 90 -6.99 3.40 15.64
CA LEU A 90 -7.16 4.38 14.56
C LEU A 90 -8.12 5.50 14.97
N ALA A 91 -9.13 5.21 15.80
CA ALA A 91 -9.98 6.25 16.38
C ALA A 91 -9.18 7.28 17.18
N LYS A 92 -8.23 6.83 18.01
CA LYS A 92 -7.35 7.71 18.80
C LYS A 92 -6.34 8.43 17.92
N GLU A 93 -5.72 7.73 16.98
CA GLU A 93 -4.65 8.27 16.13
C GLU A 93 -5.15 9.27 15.09
N ILE A 94 -6.24 8.97 14.41
CA ILE A 94 -6.74 9.77 13.29
C ILE A 94 -7.74 10.83 13.76
N TYR A 95 -8.67 10.45 14.64
CA TYR A 95 -9.76 11.33 15.07
C TYR A 95 -9.52 12.04 16.41
N PHE A 96 -8.42 11.70 17.10
CA PHE A 96 -8.01 12.29 18.37
C PHE A 96 -9.11 12.21 19.44
N VAL A 97 -9.88 11.12 19.44
CA VAL A 97 -10.96 10.87 20.40
C VAL A 97 -10.46 10.00 21.56
N GLN A 98 -10.79 10.40 22.79
CA GLN A 98 -10.58 9.60 23.99
C GLN A 98 -11.90 8.98 24.43
N PHE A 99 -11.86 7.71 24.82
CA PHE A 99 -13.02 6.97 25.28
C PHE A 99 -12.59 5.82 26.19
N ASN A 100 -13.56 5.24 26.90
CA ASN A 100 -13.33 4.05 27.71
C ASN A 100 -13.46 2.78 26.85
N ASN A 101 -12.36 2.05 26.69
CA ASN A 101 -12.32 0.83 25.85
C ASN A 101 -13.29 -0.28 26.28
N ARG A 102 -13.83 -0.26 27.51
CA ARG A 102 -14.74 -1.32 28.00
C ARG A 102 -16.21 -1.08 27.63
N ASN A 103 -16.63 0.18 27.56
CA ASN A 103 -18.04 0.53 27.35
C ASN A 103 -18.25 1.58 26.26
N LEU A 104 -17.18 1.97 25.56
CA LEU A 104 -17.17 2.92 24.45
C LEU A 104 -17.79 4.29 24.79
N VAL A 105 -17.83 4.67 26.07
CA VAL A 105 -18.29 6.00 26.47
C VAL A 105 -17.20 7.02 26.12
N PRO A 106 -17.50 8.05 25.30
CA PRO A 106 -16.52 9.06 24.92
C PRO A 106 -16.24 10.01 26.09
N ASP A 107 -14.96 10.39 26.25
CA ASP A 107 -14.49 11.44 27.15
C ASP A 107 -14.36 12.73 26.34
N LEU A 108 -15.40 13.55 26.39
CA LEU A 108 -15.49 14.77 25.58
C LEU A 108 -14.45 15.81 26.00
N ASP A 109 -14.21 15.98 27.30
CA ASP A 109 -13.27 16.97 27.82
C ASP A 109 -11.83 16.65 27.39
N THR A 110 -11.43 15.38 27.46
CA THR A 110 -10.11 14.96 27.00
C THR A 110 -10.01 15.02 25.48
N THR A 111 -11.06 14.61 24.77
CA THR A 111 -11.13 14.69 23.30
C THR A 111 -10.96 16.12 22.80
N ASP A 112 -11.64 17.10 23.41
CA ASP A 112 -11.53 18.51 23.02
C ASP A 112 -10.12 19.05 23.24
N LYS A 113 -9.46 18.65 24.33
CA LYS A 113 -8.05 19.00 24.59
C LYS A 113 -7.12 18.40 23.55
N LEU A 114 -7.25 17.11 23.25
CA LEU A 114 -6.45 16.41 22.24
C LEU A 114 -6.62 17.05 20.86
N ARG A 115 -7.86 17.34 20.45
CA ARG A 115 -8.16 18.01 19.18
C ARG A 115 -7.62 19.44 19.15
N ALA A 116 -7.72 20.20 20.24
CA ALA A 116 -7.16 21.53 20.31
C ALA A 116 -5.62 21.53 20.25
N GLU A 117 -4.98 20.55 20.88
CA GLU A 117 -3.54 20.34 20.80
C GLU A 117 -3.11 19.95 19.38
N GLU A 118 -3.81 19.01 18.75
CA GLU A 118 -3.52 18.61 17.38
C GLU A 118 -3.71 19.78 16.38
N ARG A 119 -4.69 20.66 16.58
CA ARG A 119 -4.80 21.90 15.79
C ARG A 119 -3.58 22.79 15.95
N LYS A 120 -3.02 22.92 17.16
CA LYS A 120 -1.76 23.66 17.38
C LYS A 120 -0.58 22.94 16.71
N ASN A 121 -0.52 21.62 16.79
CA ASN A 121 0.52 20.82 16.14
C ASN A 121 0.46 20.96 14.62
N ARG A 122 -0.75 21.03 14.03
CA ARG A 122 -0.97 21.29 12.59
C ARG A 122 -0.41 22.64 12.17
N ILE A 123 -0.65 23.68 12.97
CA ILE A 123 -0.10 25.01 12.73
C ILE A 123 1.42 25.00 12.87
N ALA A 124 1.96 24.36 13.91
CA ALA A 124 3.39 24.34 14.19
C ALA A 124 4.22 23.61 13.11
N ARG A 125 3.68 22.53 12.53
CA ARG A 125 4.33 21.79 11.43
C ARG A 125 4.05 22.38 10.05
N GLY A 126 3.04 23.25 9.94
CA GLY A 126 2.71 23.95 8.71
C GLY A 126 3.77 24.98 8.36
N ILE A 127 4.12 25.06 7.08
CA ILE A 127 4.97 26.11 6.53
C ILE A 127 4.19 26.95 5.52
N PRO A 128 4.51 28.23 5.31
CA PRO A 128 3.86 29.05 4.28
C PRO A 128 3.94 28.38 2.91
N TYR A 129 2.87 28.52 2.11
CA TYR A 129 2.72 27.86 0.82
C TYR A 129 3.93 28.09 -0.11
N ASP A 130 4.40 29.33 -0.23
CA ASP A 130 5.54 29.66 -1.10
C ASP A 130 6.82 28.93 -0.67
N LYS A 131 7.03 28.77 0.65
CA LYS A 131 8.18 28.02 1.20
C LYS A 131 8.06 26.53 0.99
N PHE A 132 6.84 25.98 1.07
CA PHE A 132 6.60 24.59 0.69
C PHE A 132 6.92 24.36 -0.78
N VAL A 133 6.41 25.23 -1.66
CA VAL A 133 6.62 25.14 -3.12
C VAL A 133 8.10 25.18 -3.48
N GLU A 134 8.88 26.11 -2.89
CA GLU A 134 10.33 26.20 -3.07
C GLU A 134 11.07 24.89 -2.74
N GLN A 135 10.60 24.14 -1.74
CA GLN A 135 11.22 22.90 -1.28
C GLN A 135 10.69 21.64 -1.98
N TRP A 136 9.45 21.69 -2.43
CA TRP A 136 8.71 20.54 -2.96
C TRP A 136 8.86 20.39 -4.48
N ILE A 137 8.79 21.48 -5.25
CA ILE A 137 8.86 21.41 -6.70
C ILE A 137 10.26 20.98 -7.15
N ARG A 138 10.32 19.93 -7.95
CA ARG A 138 11.54 19.42 -8.57
C ARG A 138 11.54 19.69 -10.07
N ALA A 139 12.73 19.90 -10.64
CA ALA A 139 12.90 20.12 -12.07
C ALA A 139 12.57 18.88 -12.91
N GLU A 140 12.66 17.68 -12.32
CA GLU A 140 12.38 16.41 -12.96
C GLU A 140 11.75 15.42 -11.97
N PRO A 141 11.04 14.37 -12.46
CA PRO A 141 10.56 13.30 -11.59
C PRO A 141 11.72 12.56 -10.91
N ALA A 142 11.46 11.93 -9.77
CA ALA A 142 12.49 11.17 -9.05
C ALA A 142 13.11 10.08 -9.93
N ALA A 143 14.45 9.97 -9.96
CA ALA A 143 15.21 9.13 -10.89
C ALA A 143 14.93 7.62 -10.73
N GLU A 144 14.62 7.21 -9.52
CA GLU A 144 14.35 5.85 -9.10
C GLU A 144 12.95 5.36 -9.45
N LEU A 145 12.03 6.28 -9.76
CA LEU A 145 10.64 5.92 -10.05
C LEU A 145 10.42 5.72 -11.55
N PRO A 146 9.73 4.63 -11.95
CA PRO A 146 9.25 4.51 -13.31
C PRO A 146 8.30 5.67 -13.64
N TYR A 147 8.60 6.39 -14.71
CA TYR A 147 7.85 7.58 -15.13
C TYR A 147 7.82 7.66 -16.65
N MET A 148 6.66 7.92 -17.24
CA MET A 148 6.48 7.91 -18.71
C MET A 148 5.51 9.00 -19.16
N GLY A 149 5.73 10.22 -18.71
CA GLY A 149 4.80 11.33 -18.91
C GLY A 149 5.47 12.67 -19.09
N SER A 150 4.64 13.69 -19.32
CA SER A 150 5.05 15.10 -19.30
C SER A 150 5.28 15.58 -17.87
N TRP A 151 6.36 16.30 -17.62
CA TRP A 151 6.68 16.81 -16.28
C TRP A 151 6.37 18.31 -16.15
N GLY A 152 5.74 18.69 -15.03
CA GLY A 152 5.32 20.07 -14.79
C GLY A 152 4.26 20.52 -15.80
N ASN A 153 4.43 21.74 -16.30
CA ASN A 153 3.52 22.35 -17.29
C ASN A 153 3.99 22.16 -18.74
N ASP A 154 5.14 21.51 -18.96
CA ASP A 154 5.62 21.23 -20.31
C ASP A 154 5.04 19.90 -20.81
N HIS A 155 4.09 19.99 -21.73
CA HIS A 155 3.48 18.84 -22.39
C HIS A 155 4.11 18.52 -23.75
N SER A 156 5.13 19.27 -24.18
CA SER A 156 5.81 19.04 -25.46
C SER A 156 6.83 17.91 -25.40
N THR A 157 7.29 17.56 -24.19
CA THR A 157 8.26 16.48 -23.96
C THR A 157 7.71 15.44 -22.99
N LEU A 158 8.21 14.21 -23.12
CA LEU A 158 7.94 13.11 -22.21
C LEU A 158 9.25 12.68 -21.57
N VAL A 159 9.27 12.63 -20.24
CA VAL A 159 10.33 11.98 -19.47
C VAL A 159 10.01 10.51 -19.37
N VAL A 160 10.91 9.65 -19.84
CA VAL A 160 10.71 8.22 -19.94
C VAL A 160 11.78 7.49 -19.14
N SER A 161 11.35 6.77 -18.10
CA SER A 161 12.19 6.01 -17.17
C SER A 161 11.65 4.59 -17.05
N PRO A 162 11.79 3.74 -18.08
CA PRO A 162 11.32 2.36 -18.02
C PRO A 162 12.21 1.56 -17.04
N PRO A 163 11.67 0.58 -16.29
CA PRO A 163 12.50 -0.14 -15.35
C PRO A 163 13.56 -0.99 -16.07
N GLY A 164 14.83 -0.82 -15.68
CA GLY A 164 15.99 -1.50 -16.30
C GLY A 164 16.59 -0.79 -17.50
N VAL A 165 16.11 0.40 -17.84
CA VAL A 165 16.65 1.24 -18.93
C VAL A 165 17.00 2.61 -18.34
N GLU A 166 18.07 3.23 -18.83
CA GLU A 166 18.42 4.59 -18.45
C GLU A 166 17.32 5.57 -18.87
N ARG A 167 17.07 6.60 -18.04
CA ARG A 167 16.08 7.63 -18.34
C ARG A 167 16.45 8.38 -19.61
N TYR A 168 15.45 8.65 -20.45
CA TYR A 168 15.59 9.47 -21.65
C TYR A 168 14.38 10.39 -21.84
N ILE A 169 14.52 11.39 -22.70
CA ILE A 169 13.49 12.38 -23.02
C ILE A 169 13.15 12.28 -24.50
N ILE A 170 11.86 12.30 -24.83
CA ILE A 170 11.35 12.31 -26.21
C ILE A 170 10.36 13.45 -26.42
N GLU A 171 10.18 13.90 -27.66
CA GLU A 171 9.08 14.79 -28.02
C GLU A 171 7.75 14.04 -27.92
N ALA A 172 6.72 14.69 -27.40
CA ALA A 172 5.39 14.10 -27.25
C ALA A 172 4.81 13.71 -28.62
N GLY A 173 4.40 12.45 -28.75
CA GLY A 173 3.85 11.90 -30.01
C GLY A 173 4.90 11.45 -31.03
N SER A 174 6.20 11.62 -30.75
CA SER A 174 7.26 11.19 -31.67
C SER A 174 7.42 9.67 -31.79
N SER A 175 7.19 8.93 -30.69
CA SER A 175 7.34 7.49 -30.64
C SER A 175 6.56 6.88 -29.47
N GLY A 176 6.25 5.58 -29.58
CA GLY A 176 5.64 4.82 -28.49
C GLY A 176 6.67 4.42 -27.43
N VAL A 177 6.29 4.51 -26.15
CA VAL A 177 7.10 3.99 -25.04
C VAL A 177 6.80 2.50 -24.86
N MET A 178 7.79 1.65 -25.13
CA MET A 178 7.66 0.19 -25.03
C MET A 178 8.37 -0.34 -23.78
N PHE A 179 7.70 -1.25 -23.08
CA PHE A 179 8.27 -1.93 -21.93
C PHE A 179 8.90 -3.24 -22.35
N SER A 180 10.08 -3.53 -21.84
CA SER A 180 10.61 -4.89 -21.88
C SER A 180 9.77 -5.81 -21.01
N ASN A 181 9.57 -7.05 -21.46
CA ASN A 181 8.80 -8.03 -20.72
C ASN A 181 9.44 -8.25 -19.34
N PRO A 182 8.68 -8.20 -18.24
CA PRO A 182 9.20 -8.49 -16.90
C PRO A 182 9.97 -9.82 -16.80
N LYS A 183 9.56 -10.85 -17.57
CA LYS A 183 10.25 -12.13 -17.62
C LYS A 183 11.63 -12.02 -18.23
N ASP A 184 11.76 -11.32 -19.36
CA ASP A 184 13.05 -11.15 -20.06
C ASP A 184 14.05 -10.40 -19.17
N ARG A 185 13.58 -9.38 -18.45
CA ARG A 185 14.40 -8.67 -17.45
C ARG A 185 14.86 -9.58 -16.32
N ARG A 186 13.97 -10.41 -15.79
CA ARG A 186 14.31 -11.37 -14.73
C ARG A 186 15.30 -12.43 -15.21
N ILE A 187 15.13 -12.91 -16.44
CA ILE A 187 16.07 -13.85 -17.07
C ILE A 187 17.45 -13.21 -17.18
N ALA A 188 17.55 -12.00 -17.74
CA ALA A 188 18.82 -11.29 -17.85
C ALA A 188 19.50 -11.05 -16.50
N GLU A 189 18.73 -10.73 -15.45
CA GLU A 189 19.25 -10.59 -14.10
C GLU A 189 19.81 -11.92 -13.56
N LEU A 190 19.07 -13.02 -13.70
CA LEU A 190 19.49 -14.36 -13.28
C LEU A 190 20.73 -14.83 -14.04
N GLU A 191 20.79 -14.59 -15.35
CA GLU A 191 21.96 -14.89 -16.18
C GLU A 191 23.20 -14.12 -15.71
N LYS A 192 23.05 -12.83 -15.37
CA LYS A 192 24.13 -12.02 -14.81
C LYS A 192 24.60 -12.57 -13.45
N GLN A 193 23.67 -12.95 -12.57
CA GLN A 193 24.01 -13.56 -11.27
C GLN A 193 24.76 -14.89 -11.46
N LEU A 194 24.31 -15.71 -12.42
CA LEU A 194 24.98 -16.97 -12.76
C LEU A 194 26.39 -16.74 -13.31
N SER A 195 26.62 -15.72 -14.14
CA SER A 195 27.98 -15.39 -14.62
C SER A 195 28.90 -15.03 -13.46
N ILE A 196 28.46 -14.14 -12.57
CA ILE A 196 29.22 -13.71 -11.39
C ILE A 196 29.54 -14.89 -10.47
N LEU A 197 28.59 -15.81 -10.28
CA LEU A 197 28.81 -17.01 -9.46
C LEU A 197 29.80 -17.97 -10.11
N LYS A 198 29.74 -18.15 -11.43
CA LYS A 198 30.70 -18.98 -12.17
C LYS A 198 32.11 -18.40 -12.12
N GLU A 199 32.25 -17.08 -12.24
CA GLU A 199 33.53 -16.38 -12.12
C GLU A 199 34.12 -16.47 -10.70
N LYS A 200 33.28 -16.55 -9.66
CA LYS A 200 33.74 -16.76 -8.26
C LYS A 200 34.09 -18.21 -7.92
N GLN A 201 33.66 -19.16 -8.73
CA GLN A 201 33.96 -20.60 -8.57
C GLN A 201 35.14 -21.07 -9.43
N ALA A 202 35.61 -20.23 -10.35
CA ALA A 202 36.82 -20.43 -11.15
C ALA A 202 38.04 -19.83 -10.44
#